data_AF-A0A8C3M449-F1
#
_entry.id   AF-A0A8C3M449-F1
#
_cell.length_a   1.000
_cell.length_b   1.000
_cell.length_c   1.000
_cell.angle_alpha   90.00
_cell.angle_beta   90.00
_cell.angle_gamma   90.00
#
_symmetry.space_group_name_H-M   'P 1'
#
loop_
_entity.id
_entity.type
_entity.pdbx_description
1 polymer ?
#
loop_
_entity_poly.entity_id
_entity_poly.type
_entity_poly.pdbx_seq_one_letter_code
_entity_poly.pdbx_strand_id
1 'polypeptide(L)'
;RLGAQLRSLVLQDAESVADVVVWGTLFPVLRDEAVPVAEPLQSWFRSMTRSEACRSAADTVLLPQRLQEFTACLQKLPPPRPPPGTDDVSEQALTEEDVAAAVDAWNRGAAALPKPWRPPKPVLPVEGMRNVLITSALPYVNNVPHLGNIIGCVLSADAFARYCRLRNWNTLYVCGTDEYGTATETKAVEEGLTPRQICDKYHAVHADIYRWFDISFDCFGRTTTPQQTAISQDIFQRLQARGFVLQDTVQQLHCAGCQRFLADRFVEGICPFCAYQEARGDQCDKCGKLINAVELKTPRCKLCGGSPAVQPTRHLFLDLPKLEERLQPWLENCWATGNWTANARYITRSWIRDGLRPRCITRDLQWGTPVPLDGFRDKVFYVWFDAPIGYLSITANYTEHWERWWKNPQQVELYNFMAKDNVPFHSVVFPCSLLGADDNYTLVNHLIATEYLNYEDGKFSKSRGVGVFGDMAKDTGIAADVWRFYLLYVRPEGQDSAFSWGDLMLKNNSELLNNLGNFINRAGMFVCKFFGGAVPPMALTPDDHRLLARVTAELRQYHRLLERVRC
;
A
#
# COMPACT_ATOMS: atom_id res chain seq x y z
N ARG A 1 -19.16 -2.40 -37.58
CA ARG A 1 -19.96 -1.48 -36.74
C ARG A 1 -19.23 -0.14 -36.52
N LEU A 2 -17.93 -0.13 -36.21
CA LEU A 2 -17.12 1.13 -36.15
C LEU A 2 -17.14 1.95 -37.45
N GLY A 3 -17.00 1.33 -38.62
CA GLY A 3 -17.05 2.07 -39.91
C GLY A 3 -18.42 2.69 -40.24
N ALA A 4 -19.51 2.17 -39.66
CA ALA A 4 -20.85 2.73 -39.84
C ALA A 4 -21.13 3.87 -38.85
N GLN A 5 -20.59 3.80 -37.63
CA GLN A 5 -20.63 4.90 -36.66
C GLN A 5 -19.77 6.10 -37.10
N LEU A 6 -18.60 5.84 -37.70
CA LEU A 6 -17.76 6.90 -38.28
C LEU A 6 -18.45 7.61 -39.45
N ARG A 7 -19.17 6.89 -40.32
CA ARG A 7 -20.01 7.52 -41.36
C ARG A 7 -21.10 8.42 -40.77
N SER A 8 -21.68 8.05 -39.63
CA SER A 8 -22.77 8.84 -39.01
C SER A 8 -22.32 10.11 -38.29
N LEU A 9 -21.04 10.19 -37.90
CA LEU A 9 -20.45 11.38 -37.27
C LEU A 9 -20.00 12.42 -38.31
N VAL A 10 -19.62 11.98 -39.50
CA VAL A 10 -19.01 12.82 -40.56
C VAL A 10 -20.04 13.38 -41.55
N LEU A 11 -21.26 12.85 -41.59
CA LEU A 11 -22.30 13.17 -42.58
C LEU A 11 -23.54 13.87 -41.99
N GLN A 12 -23.48 14.41 -40.77
CA GLN A 12 -24.59 15.24 -40.25
C GLN A 12 -24.42 16.67 -40.76
N ASP A 13 -25.51 17.27 -41.28
CA ASP A 13 -25.57 18.60 -41.93
C ASP A 13 -25.31 19.79 -40.98
N ALA A 14 -24.73 19.57 -39.79
CA ALA A 14 -24.36 20.61 -38.84
C ALA A 14 -22.93 20.39 -38.34
N GLU A 15 -22.06 21.38 -38.58
CA GLU A 15 -20.67 21.40 -38.13
C GLU A 15 -20.60 21.31 -36.60
N SER A 16 -20.09 20.21 -36.06
CA SER A 16 -19.93 20.04 -34.61
C SER A 16 -18.56 20.55 -34.12
N VAL A 17 -18.43 20.83 -32.82
CA VAL A 17 -17.14 21.19 -32.21
C VAL A 17 -16.10 20.09 -32.44
N ALA A 18 -16.52 18.82 -32.48
CA ALA A 18 -15.63 17.70 -32.78
C ALA A 18 -15.09 17.77 -34.22
N ASP A 19 -15.91 18.18 -35.21
CA ASP A 19 -15.49 18.33 -36.59
C ASP A 19 -14.41 19.41 -36.74
N VAL A 20 -14.57 20.54 -36.04
CA VAL A 20 -13.59 21.64 -36.05
C VAL A 20 -12.26 21.23 -35.42
N VAL A 21 -12.30 20.49 -34.30
CA VAL A 21 -11.09 19.98 -33.62
C VAL A 21 -10.36 18.97 -34.50
N VAL A 22 -11.08 18.02 -35.11
CA VAL A 22 -10.49 17.02 -36.01
C VAL A 22 -9.93 17.69 -37.26
N TRP A 23 -10.66 18.63 -37.86
CA TRP A 23 -10.18 19.40 -39.01
C TRP A 23 -8.90 20.17 -38.69
N GLY A 24 -8.86 20.90 -37.57
CA GLY A 24 -7.68 21.66 -37.16
C GLY A 24 -6.46 20.79 -36.89
N THR A 25 -6.67 19.57 -36.37
CA THR A 25 -5.61 18.58 -36.14
C THR A 25 -5.04 18.03 -37.46
N LEU A 26 -5.91 17.82 -38.46
CA LEU A 26 -5.53 17.26 -39.75
C LEU A 26 -5.06 18.32 -40.76
N PHE A 27 -5.36 19.60 -40.52
CA PHE A 27 -5.04 20.71 -41.43
C PHE A 27 -3.57 20.79 -41.88
N PRO A 28 -2.57 20.60 -40.99
CA PRO A 28 -1.17 20.64 -41.39
C PRO A 28 -0.78 19.55 -42.39
N VAL A 29 -1.46 18.41 -42.35
CA VAL A 29 -1.15 17.20 -43.12
C VAL A 29 -1.96 17.17 -44.42
N LEU A 30 -3.25 17.49 -44.36
CA LEU A 30 -4.18 17.33 -45.49
C LEU A 30 -4.33 18.57 -46.36
N ARG A 31 -3.68 19.70 -46.02
CA ARG A 31 -3.59 20.85 -46.93
C ARG A 31 -2.71 20.57 -48.16
N ASP A 32 -1.78 19.63 -48.04
CA ASP A 32 -0.93 19.20 -49.14
C ASP A 32 -1.66 18.10 -49.91
N GLU A 33 -2.08 18.40 -51.13
CA GLU A 33 -2.83 17.47 -51.97
C GLU A 33 -2.00 16.24 -52.39
N ALA A 34 -0.70 16.21 -52.10
CA ALA A 34 0.18 15.07 -52.36
C ALA A 34 0.02 13.92 -51.34
N VAL A 35 -0.65 14.11 -50.20
CA VAL A 35 -0.84 13.05 -49.19
C VAL A 35 -1.99 12.12 -49.61
N PRO A 36 -1.74 10.82 -49.85
CA PRO A 36 -2.78 9.90 -50.33
C PRO A 36 -3.73 9.52 -49.18
N VAL A 37 -5.00 9.94 -49.29
CA VAL A 37 -6.04 9.69 -48.28
C VAL A 37 -7.35 9.27 -48.96
N ALA A 38 -8.19 8.50 -48.26
CA ALA A 38 -9.48 8.06 -48.78
C ALA A 38 -10.39 9.24 -49.16
N GLU A 39 -10.99 9.19 -50.36
CA GLU A 39 -11.83 10.22 -50.97
C GLU A 39 -12.92 10.81 -50.04
N PRO A 40 -13.63 10.03 -49.19
CA PRO A 40 -14.62 10.58 -48.28
C PRO A 40 -14.04 11.55 -47.25
N LEU A 41 -12.83 11.26 -46.75
CA LEU A 41 -12.17 12.12 -45.77
C LEU A 41 -11.66 13.40 -46.44
N GLN A 42 -11.17 13.30 -47.68
CA GLN A 42 -10.72 14.45 -48.44
C GLN A 42 -11.89 15.38 -48.82
N SER A 43 -13.05 14.82 -49.14
CA SER A 43 -14.27 15.58 -49.43
C SER A 43 -14.81 16.29 -48.18
N TRP A 44 -14.89 15.59 -47.03
CA TRP A 44 -15.24 16.20 -45.74
C TRP A 44 -14.26 17.31 -45.34
N PHE A 45 -12.95 17.06 -45.46
CA PHE A 45 -11.92 18.03 -45.11
C PHE A 45 -12.02 19.30 -45.99
N ARG A 46 -12.28 19.16 -47.29
CA ARG A 46 -12.56 20.30 -48.19
C ARG A 46 -13.83 21.05 -47.81
N SER A 47 -14.88 20.34 -47.36
CA SER A 47 -16.12 20.95 -46.88
C SER A 47 -15.88 21.80 -45.64
N MET A 48 -15.20 21.25 -44.62
CA MET A 48 -14.83 21.98 -43.40
C MET A 48 -13.93 23.18 -43.70
N THR A 49 -13.00 23.05 -44.65
CA THR A 49 -12.11 24.15 -45.07
C THR A 49 -12.87 25.29 -45.75
N ARG A 50 -14.12 25.08 -46.20
CA ARG A 50 -14.99 26.14 -46.75
C ARG A 50 -15.84 26.83 -45.67
N SER A 51 -15.90 26.30 -44.44
CA SER A 51 -16.56 26.99 -43.33
C SER A 51 -15.85 28.32 -43.03
N GLU A 52 -16.61 29.35 -42.68
CA GLU A 52 -16.07 30.68 -42.35
C GLU A 52 -15.18 30.63 -41.10
N ALA A 53 -15.59 29.85 -40.09
CA ALA A 53 -14.84 29.67 -38.84
C ALA A 53 -13.49 28.97 -39.08
N CYS A 54 -13.48 27.92 -39.90
CA CYS A 54 -12.26 27.19 -40.25
C CYS A 54 -11.33 28.02 -41.14
N ARG A 55 -11.85 28.79 -42.11
CA ARG A 55 -11.03 29.70 -42.91
C ARG A 55 -10.37 30.79 -42.05
N SER A 56 -11.14 31.40 -41.15
CA SER A 56 -10.60 32.36 -40.21
C SER A 56 -9.49 31.75 -39.34
N ALA A 57 -9.68 30.54 -38.81
CA ALA A 57 -8.68 29.84 -38.01
C ALA A 57 -7.44 29.42 -38.82
N ALA A 58 -7.62 28.99 -40.08
CA ALA A 58 -6.51 28.69 -40.99
C ALA A 58 -5.61 29.92 -41.17
N ASP A 59 -6.20 31.07 -41.51
CA ASP A 59 -5.48 32.28 -41.87
C ASP A 59 -4.86 33.00 -40.66
N THR A 60 -5.51 32.93 -39.49
CA THR A 60 -5.06 33.67 -38.28
C THR A 60 -4.21 32.84 -37.32
N VAL A 61 -4.38 31.52 -37.26
CA VAL A 61 -3.73 30.65 -36.27
C VAL A 61 -2.79 29.63 -36.91
N LEU A 62 -3.19 29.03 -38.03
CA LEU A 62 -2.50 27.86 -38.58
C LEU A 62 -1.50 28.19 -39.71
N LEU A 63 -1.58 29.38 -40.34
CA LEU A 63 -0.75 29.77 -41.49
C LEU A 63 0.45 30.72 -41.22
N PRO A 64 0.48 31.65 -40.24
CA PRO A 64 1.67 32.49 -40.06
C PRO A 64 2.64 31.92 -39.01
N GLN A 65 3.83 31.52 -39.47
CA GLN A 65 5.10 31.20 -38.75
C GLN A 65 5.09 30.19 -37.57
N ARG A 66 4.00 30.04 -36.80
CA ARG A 66 3.93 29.15 -35.63
C ARG A 66 3.90 27.66 -35.97
N LEU A 67 3.51 27.29 -37.19
CA LEU A 67 3.53 25.89 -37.62
C LEU A 67 4.97 25.38 -37.81
N GLN A 68 5.91 26.23 -38.24
CA GLN A 68 7.33 25.88 -38.30
C GLN A 68 7.94 25.75 -36.90
N GLU A 69 7.53 26.61 -35.96
CA GLU A 69 7.95 26.50 -34.56
C GLU A 69 7.35 25.28 -33.87
N PHE A 70 6.10 24.92 -34.16
CA PHE A 70 5.44 23.72 -33.63
C PHE A 70 6.03 22.44 -34.25
N THR A 71 6.33 22.44 -35.54
CA THR A 71 7.01 21.32 -36.22
C THR A 71 8.44 21.17 -35.69
N ALA A 72 9.17 22.27 -35.46
CA ALA A 72 10.50 22.24 -34.83
C ALA A 72 10.44 21.83 -33.35
N CYS A 73 9.34 22.13 -32.64
CA CYS A 73 9.09 21.67 -31.27
C CYS A 73 8.82 20.17 -31.24
N LEU A 74 7.97 19.66 -32.15
CA LEU A 74 7.67 18.23 -32.31
C LEU A 74 8.90 17.41 -32.74
N GLN A 75 9.78 17.97 -33.58
CA GLN A 75 11.04 17.33 -33.98
C GLN A 75 12.13 17.39 -32.90
N LYS A 76 12.00 18.27 -31.91
CA LYS A 76 12.87 18.36 -30.72
C LYS A 76 12.34 17.56 -29.53
N LEU A 77 11.11 17.05 -29.59
CA LEU A 77 10.64 16.05 -28.64
C LEU A 77 11.50 14.79 -28.84
N PRO A 78 12.10 14.23 -27.78
CA PRO A 78 12.72 12.92 -27.90
C PRO A 78 11.66 11.93 -28.41
N PRO A 79 12.05 10.92 -29.21
CA PRO A 79 11.11 9.87 -29.60
C PRO A 79 10.41 9.37 -28.34
N PRO A 80 9.10 9.03 -28.42
CA PRO A 80 8.35 8.57 -27.26
C PRO A 80 9.18 7.48 -26.58
N ARG A 81 9.71 7.81 -25.39
CA ARG A 81 10.34 6.78 -24.59
C ARG A 81 9.23 5.80 -24.26
N PRO A 82 9.45 4.49 -24.45
CA PRO A 82 8.53 3.52 -23.91
C PRO A 82 8.34 3.83 -22.42
N PRO A 83 7.13 3.58 -21.87
CA PRO A 83 6.86 3.81 -20.46
C PRO A 83 8.00 3.24 -19.61
N PRO A 84 8.46 3.95 -18.56
CA PRO A 84 9.56 3.47 -17.74
C PRO A 84 9.09 2.17 -17.07
N GLY A 85 9.59 1.03 -17.55
CA GLY A 85 9.22 -0.29 -17.05
C GLY A 85 8.46 -1.20 -18.01
N THR A 86 8.54 -1.02 -19.33
CA THR A 86 8.69 -2.22 -20.17
C THR A 86 10.19 -2.41 -20.34
N ASP A 87 10.80 -3.20 -19.46
CA ASP A 87 11.89 -4.04 -19.95
C ASP A 87 11.36 -4.62 -21.26
N ASP A 88 12.08 -4.43 -22.36
CA ASP A 88 11.89 -5.23 -23.56
C ASP A 88 11.91 -6.67 -23.05
N VAL A 89 10.72 -7.26 -22.85
CA VAL A 89 10.57 -8.69 -22.90
C VAL A 89 10.85 -8.96 -24.36
N SER A 90 12.13 -9.04 -24.71
CA SER A 90 12.56 -9.73 -25.90
C SER A 90 11.70 -10.98 -25.91
N GLU A 91 10.91 -11.19 -26.96
CA GLU A 91 10.34 -12.51 -27.19
C GLU A 91 11.53 -13.45 -27.24
N GLN A 92 11.88 -14.04 -26.09
CA GLN A 92 12.92 -15.04 -26.04
C GLN A 92 12.36 -16.15 -26.91
N ALA A 93 12.96 -16.31 -28.08
CA ALA A 93 12.56 -17.34 -29.01
C ALA A 93 12.60 -18.67 -28.25
N LEU A 94 11.43 -19.30 -28.11
CA LEU A 94 11.31 -20.59 -27.43
C LEU A 94 12.21 -21.57 -28.17
N THR A 95 13.11 -22.23 -27.43
CA THR A 95 13.95 -23.27 -28.02
C THR A 95 13.13 -24.54 -28.23
N GLU A 96 13.56 -25.41 -29.14
CA GLU A 96 12.91 -26.72 -29.32
C GLU A 96 12.97 -27.57 -28.04
N GLU A 97 14.00 -27.36 -27.20
CA GLU A 97 14.12 -27.98 -25.88
C GLU A 97 13.05 -27.46 -24.90
N ASP A 98 12.79 -26.14 -24.87
CA ASP A 98 11.72 -25.56 -24.06
C ASP A 98 10.35 -26.11 -24.44
N VAL A 99 10.11 -26.26 -25.75
CA VAL A 99 8.87 -26.81 -26.28
C VAL A 99 8.71 -28.27 -25.87
N ALA A 100 9.73 -29.10 -26.07
CA ALA A 100 9.71 -30.49 -25.68
C ALA A 100 9.49 -30.67 -24.16
N ALA A 101 10.18 -29.88 -23.34
CA ALA A 101 10.06 -29.94 -21.88
C ALA A 101 8.66 -29.52 -21.38
N ALA A 102 8.05 -28.51 -22.01
CA ALA A 102 6.71 -28.07 -21.66
C ALA A 102 5.66 -29.15 -22.01
N VAL A 103 5.76 -29.75 -23.19
CA VAL A 103 4.88 -30.84 -23.63
C VAL A 103 5.01 -32.07 -22.73
N ASP A 104 6.24 -32.47 -22.39
CA ASP A 104 6.50 -33.57 -21.45
C ASP A 104 5.86 -33.28 -20.08
N ALA A 105 6.02 -32.06 -19.56
CA ALA A 105 5.41 -31.66 -18.29
C ALA A 105 3.88 -31.70 -18.31
N TRP A 106 3.26 -31.29 -19.41
CA TRP A 106 1.80 -31.33 -19.57
C TRP A 106 1.28 -32.77 -19.68
N ASN A 107 1.98 -33.64 -20.41
CA ASN A 107 1.60 -35.04 -20.60
C ASN A 107 1.67 -35.87 -19.32
N ARG A 108 2.52 -35.49 -18.34
CA ARG A 108 2.51 -36.12 -17.00
C ARG A 108 1.17 -35.96 -16.28
N GLY A 109 0.40 -34.92 -16.63
CA GLY A 109 -0.96 -34.71 -16.18
C GLY A 109 -1.10 -34.44 -14.68
N ALA A 110 -2.36 -34.40 -14.22
CA ALA A 110 -2.69 -34.07 -12.83
C ALA A 110 -2.22 -35.13 -11.81
N ALA A 111 -2.02 -36.38 -12.23
CA ALA A 111 -1.56 -37.46 -11.36
C ALA A 111 -0.12 -37.24 -10.84
N ALA A 112 0.68 -36.43 -11.55
CA ALA A 112 2.03 -36.06 -11.14
C ALA A 112 2.07 -34.88 -10.16
N LEU A 113 0.94 -34.23 -9.86
CA LEU A 113 0.90 -33.11 -8.93
C LEU A 113 1.11 -33.60 -7.49
N PRO A 114 1.96 -32.92 -6.69
CA PRO A 114 2.09 -33.25 -5.28
C PRO A 114 0.75 -33.01 -4.57
N LYS A 115 0.49 -33.81 -3.52
CA LYS A 115 -0.69 -33.58 -2.68
C LYS A 115 -0.62 -32.16 -2.08
N PRO A 116 -1.69 -31.36 -2.20
CA PRO A 116 -1.69 -30.00 -1.64
C PRO A 116 -1.38 -30.01 -0.14
N TRP A 117 -0.46 -29.14 0.28
CA TRP A 117 -0.16 -28.95 1.69
C TRP A 117 -1.35 -28.32 2.39
N ARG A 118 -1.84 -28.98 3.46
CA ARG A 118 -2.91 -28.49 4.31
C ARG A 118 -2.39 -28.47 5.75
N PRO A 119 -1.86 -27.34 6.23
CA PRO A 119 -1.30 -27.29 7.56
C PRO A 119 -2.39 -27.51 8.61
N PRO A 120 -2.07 -28.20 9.73
CA PRO A 120 -2.97 -28.22 10.89
C PRO A 120 -3.17 -26.80 11.43
N LYS A 121 -4.28 -26.57 12.14
CA LYS A 121 -4.53 -25.33 12.88
C LYS A 121 -4.26 -25.56 14.37
N PRO A 122 -3.51 -24.69 15.07
CA PRO A 122 -2.82 -23.51 14.52
C PRO A 122 -1.65 -23.89 13.59
N VAL A 123 -1.41 -23.07 12.57
CA VAL A 123 -0.29 -23.26 11.64
C VAL A 123 1.01 -22.98 12.38
N LEU A 124 1.93 -23.95 12.40
CA LEU A 124 3.24 -23.86 13.07
C LEU A 124 4.36 -24.20 12.08
N PRO A 125 5.59 -23.68 12.27
CA PRO A 125 6.71 -23.98 11.38
C PRO A 125 7.04 -25.47 11.33
N VAL A 126 7.28 -25.99 10.13
CA VAL A 126 7.63 -27.38 9.86
C VAL A 126 9.08 -27.41 9.39
N GLU A 127 9.89 -28.25 10.04
CA GLU A 127 11.29 -28.42 9.70
C GLU A 127 11.45 -29.00 8.29
N GLY A 128 12.44 -28.51 7.54
CA GLY A 128 12.67 -28.90 6.14
C GLY A 128 11.68 -28.29 5.13
N MET A 129 10.65 -27.58 5.59
CA MET A 129 9.76 -26.78 4.73
C MET A 129 10.14 -25.30 4.80
N ARG A 130 9.80 -24.57 3.74
CA ARG A 130 9.84 -23.10 3.76
C ARG A 130 8.69 -22.58 4.61
N ASN A 131 9.00 -21.93 5.74
CA ASN A 131 8.01 -21.33 6.63
C ASN A 131 7.96 -19.82 6.42
N VAL A 132 6.84 -19.32 5.93
CA VAL A 132 6.66 -17.91 5.57
C VAL A 132 5.69 -17.25 6.54
N LEU A 133 6.22 -16.33 7.33
CA LEU A 133 5.44 -15.48 8.22
C LEU A 133 5.16 -14.16 7.50
N ILE A 134 3.89 -13.80 7.37
CA ILE A 134 3.47 -12.59 6.69
C ILE A 134 2.76 -11.72 7.70
N THR A 135 3.17 -10.46 7.80
CA THR A 135 2.39 -9.45 8.51
C THR A 135 1.98 -8.32 7.57
N SER A 136 0.82 -7.75 7.85
CA SER A 136 0.40 -6.48 7.30
C SER A 136 0.38 -5.44 8.41
N ALA A 137 0.82 -4.21 8.11
CA ALA A 137 0.79 -3.11 9.06
C ALA A 137 -0.56 -3.02 9.76
N LEU A 138 -0.53 -2.94 11.10
CA LEU A 138 -1.74 -2.87 11.90
C LEU A 138 -2.47 -1.55 11.61
N PRO A 139 -3.68 -1.56 11.01
CA PRO A 139 -4.47 -0.36 10.87
C PRO A 139 -4.83 0.25 12.22
N TYR A 140 -4.70 1.57 12.32
CA TYR A 140 -5.24 2.35 13.44
C TYR A 140 -6.77 2.17 13.52
N VAL A 141 -7.25 1.67 14.65
CA VAL A 141 -8.65 1.29 14.84
C VAL A 141 -9.62 2.46 14.78
N ASN A 142 -9.17 3.67 15.11
CA ASN A 142 -10.05 4.83 15.26
C ASN A 142 -10.49 5.46 13.93
N ASN A 143 -10.10 4.89 12.78
CA ASN A 143 -10.44 5.38 11.45
C ASN A 143 -10.91 4.24 10.54
N VAL A 144 -11.98 4.47 9.79
CA VAL A 144 -12.39 3.55 8.72
C VAL A 144 -11.30 3.55 7.64
N PRO A 145 -10.80 2.38 7.19
CA PRO A 145 -9.76 2.32 6.18
C PRO A 145 -10.31 2.70 4.80
N HIS A 146 -9.56 3.49 4.05
CA HIS A 146 -9.85 3.77 2.63
C HIS A 146 -9.09 2.83 1.69
N LEU A 147 -9.40 2.88 0.39
CA LEU A 147 -8.78 1.98 -0.60
C LEU A 147 -7.25 2.03 -0.58
N GLY A 148 -6.67 3.22 -0.36
CA GLY A 148 -5.22 3.39 -0.19
C GLY A 148 -4.62 2.62 0.99
N ASN A 149 -5.29 2.55 2.14
CA ASN A 149 -4.83 1.71 3.25
C ASN A 149 -4.92 0.22 2.90
N ILE A 150 -5.99 -0.16 2.19
CA ILE A 150 -6.26 -1.54 1.79
C ILE A 150 -5.18 -2.03 0.83
N ILE A 151 -4.94 -1.32 -0.28
CA ILE A 151 -3.93 -1.73 -1.28
C ILE A 151 -2.51 -1.69 -0.72
N GLY A 152 -2.17 -0.66 0.05
CA GLY A 152 -0.80 -0.49 0.54
C GLY A 152 -0.37 -1.52 1.59
N CYS A 153 -1.34 -2.18 2.23
CA CYS A 153 -1.10 -3.10 3.34
C CYS A 153 -1.79 -4.45 3.09
N VAL A 154 -3.07 -4.58 3.48
CA VAL A 154 -3.73 -5.89 3.64
C VAL A 154 -3.97 -6.63 2.33
N LEU A 155 -4.32 -5.92 1.24
CA LEU A 155 -4.58 -6.55 -0.05
C LEU A 155 -3.28 -7.00 -0.74
N SER A 156 -2.21 -6.20 -0.65
CA SER A 156 -0.88 -6.61 -1.14
C SER A 156 -0.37 -7.86 -0.41
N ALA A 157 -0.51 -7.89 0.91
CA ALA A 157 -0.10 -9.04 1.72
C ALA A 157 -0.95 -10.29 1.44
N ASP A 158 -2.26 -10.12 1.23
CA ASP A 158 -3.17 -11.22 0.89
C ASP A 158 -2.84 -11.88 -0.45
N ALA A 159 -2.54 -11.07 -1.48
CA ALA A 159 -2.14 -11.58 -2.79
C ALA A 159 -0.88 -12.48 -2.67
N PHE A 160 0.11 -12.02 -1.90
CA PHE A 160 1.31 -12.82 -1.63
C PHE A 160 1.04 -14.03 -0.74
N ALA A 161 0.23 -13.90 0.32
CA ALA A 161 -0.12 -15.02 1.20
C ALA A 161 -0.82 -16.16 0.44
N ARG A 162 -1.76 -15.82 -0.45
CA ARG A 162 -2.43 -16.79 -1.33
C ARG A 162 -1.43 -17.46 -2.28
N TYR A 163 -0.51 -16.69 -2.86
CA TYR A 163 0.57 -17.22 -3.67
C TYR A 163 1.46 -18.21 -2.89
N CYS A 164 1.90 -17.86 -1.68
CA CYS A 164 2.70 -18.74 -0.83
C CYS A 164 1.99 -20.07 -0.53
N ARG A 165 0.69 -20.02 -0.23
CA ARG A 165 -0.14 -21.23 -0.02
C ARG A 165 -0.23 -22.07 -1.30
N LEU A 166 -0.40 -21.46 -2.47
CA LEU A 166 -0.39 -22.17 -3.77
C LEU A 166 0.96 -22.82 -4.06
N ARG A 167 2.06 -22.27 -3.51
CA ARG A 167 3.40 -22.86 -3.59
C ARG A 167 3.66 -23.95 -2.56
N ASN A 168 2.64 -24.36 -1.80
CA ASN A 168 2.73 -25.32 -0.70
C ASN A 168 3.75 -24.91 0.38
N TRP A 169 4.04 -23.60 0.51
CA TRP A 169 4.84 -23.12 1.62
C TRP A 169 3.98 -23.08 2.88
N ASN A 170 4.61 -23.31 4.03
CA ASN A 170 3.90 -23.24 5.29
C ASN A 170 3.71 -21.78 5.66
N THR A 171 2.51 -21.24 5.47
CA THR A 171 2.25 -19.80 5.53
C THR A 171 1.36 -19.43 6.71
N LEU A 172 1.80 -18.45 7.50
CA LEU A 172 0.98 -17.81 8.53
C LEU A 172 0.84 -16.31 8.19
N TYR A 173 -0.38 -15.85 7.91
CA TYR A 173 -0.68 -14.45 7.63
C TYR A 173 -1.42 -13.78 8.79
N VAL A 174 -0.75 -12.83 9.44
CA VAL A 174 -1.20 -12.17 10.69
C VAL A 174 -1.42 -10.66 10.47
N CYS A 175 -2.52 -10.15 10.99
CA CYS A 175 -2.76 -8.71 11.14
C CYS A 175 -3.70 -8.48 12.34
N GLY A 176 -4.10 -7.24 12.56
CA GLY A 176 -5.01 -6.84 13.62
C GLY A 176 -5.14 -5.33 13.68
N THR A 177 -5.88 -4.83 14.67
CA THR A 177 -6.03 -3.39 14.88
C THR A 177 -5.03 -2.87 15.89
N ASP A 178 -4.44 -1.72 15.58
CA ASP A 178 -3.68 -0.89 16.53
C ASP A 178 -4.65 0.05 17.27
N GLU A 179 -4.72 -0.10 18.59
CA GLU A 179 -5.82 0.43 19.39
C GLU A 179 -5.40 1.46 20.43
N TYR A 180 -4.11 1.56 20.74
CA TYR A 180 -3.61 2.44 21.78
C TYR A 180 -3.27 3.86 21.29
N GLY A 181 -3.05 4.77 22.24
CA GLY A 181 -2.55 6.10 21.97
C GLY A 181 -3.62 7.20 22.00
N THR A 182 -3.15 8.45 21.91
CA THR A 182 -3.98 9.64 22.14
C THR A 182 -5.13 9.77 21.13
N ALA A 183 -4.94 9.32 19.89
CA ALA A 183 -5.97 9.45 18.85
C ALA A 183 -7.24 8.66 19.20
N THR A 184 -7.08 7.48 19.82
CA THR A 184 -8.20 6.69 20.34
C THR A 184 -8.90 7.41 21.49
N GLU A 185 -8.15 7.97 22.45
CA GLU A 185 -8.75 8.75 23.56
C GLU A 185 -9.53 9.97 23.04
N THR A 186 -8.96 10.73 22.10
CA THR A 186 -9.64 11.87 21.48
C THR A 186 -10.95 11.42 20.83
N LYS A 187 -10.88 10.36 20.02
CA LYS A 187 -12.05 9.90 19.27
C LYS A 187 -13.13 9.29 20.17
N ALA A 188 -12.73 8.63 21.25
CA ALA A 188 -13.62 8.15 22.28
C ALA A 188 -14.41 9.30 22.92
N VAL A 189 -13.72 10.40 23.28
CA VAL A 189 -14.37 11.60 23.83
C VAL A 189 -15.32 12.24 22.82
N GLU A 190 -14.90 12.38 21.55
CA GLU A 190 -15.75 12.93 20.48
C GLU A 190 -17.04 12.13 20.26
N GLU A 191 -16.99 10.80 20.37
CA GLU A 191 -18.15 9.92 20.19
C GLU A 191 -18.91 9.63 21.51
N GLY A 192 -18.48 10.19 22.64
CA GLY A 192 -19.10 9.95 23.96
C GLY A 192 -18.94 8.50 24.44
N LEU A 193 -17.85 7.84 24.08
CA LEU A 193 -17.52 6.45 24.40
C LEU A 193 -16.26 6.36 25.26
N THR A 194 -16.05 5.21 25.90
CA THR A 194 -14.73 4.86 26.47
C THR A 194 -13.76 4.41 25.36
N PRO A 195 -12.43 4.52 25.56
CA PRO A 195 -11.44 4.00 24.61
C PRO A 195 -11.67 2.53 24.24
N ARG A 196 -12.04 1.68 25.22
CA ARG A 196 -12.34 0.27 24.94
C ARG A 196 -13.55 0.10 24.01
N GLN A 197 -14.64 0.82 24.28
CA GLN A 197 -15.87 0.73 23.47
C GLN A 197 -15.65 1.18 22.03
N ILE A 198 -14.87 2.25 21.81
CA ILE A 198 -14.58 2.70 20.45
C ILE A 198 -13.68 1.69 19.72
N CYS A 199 -12.68 1.11 20.39
CA CYS A 199 -11.85 0.06 19.79
C CYS A 199 -12.69 -1.17 19.43
N ASP A 200 -13.59 -1.60 20.33
CA ASP A 200 -14.48 -2.75 20.08
C ASP A 200 -15.39 -2.51 18.87
N LYS A 201 -15.98 -1.31 18.77
CA LYS A 201 -16.81 -0.89 17.64
C LYS A 201 -16.04 -0.94 16.32
N TYR A 202 -14.89 -0.27 16.25
CA TYR A 202 -14.19 -0.14 14.98
C TYR A 202 -13.36 -1.39 14.62
N HIS A 203 -12.92 -2.19 15.58
CA HIS A 203 -12.31 -3.50 15.28
C HIS A 203 -13.28 -4.38 14.48
N ALA A 204 -14.57 -4.39 14.86
CA ALA A 204 -15.60 -5.09 14.09
C ALA A 204 -15.77 -4.51 12.68
N VAL A 205 -15.77 -3.17 12.54
CA VAL A 205 -15.84 -2.50 11.23
C VAL A 205 -14.66 -2.90 10.33
N HIS A 206 -13.43 -2.89 10.85
CA HIS A 206 -12.26 -3.34 10.10
C HIS A 206 -12.38 -4.81 9.69
N ALA A 207 -12.75 -5.69 10.62
CA ALA A 207 -12.91 -7.11 10.35
C ALA A 207 -13.97 -7.38 9.25
N ASP A 208 -15.09 -6.67 9.28
CA ASP A 208 -16.15 -6.81 8.28
C ASP A 208 -15.72 -6.28 6.89
N ILE A 209 -15.02 -5.15 6.83
CA ILE A 209 -14.44 -4.63 5.59
C ILE A 209 -13.47 -5.65 4.99
N TYR A 210 -12.51 -6.14 5.77
CA TYR A 210 -11.51 -7.07 5.28
C TYR A 210 -12.10 -8.43 4.90
N ARG A 211 -13.16 -8.88 5.59
CA ARG A 211 -13.93 -10.06 5.19
C ARG A 211 -14.62 -9.85 3.85
N TRP A 212 -15.21 -8.67 3.61
CA TRP A 212 -15.87 -8.36 2.33
C TRP A 212 -14.86 -8.27 1.17
N PHE A 213 -13.67 -7.72 1.41
CA PHE A 213 -12.55 -7.73 0.45
C PHE A 213 -11.87 -9.11 0.29
N ASP A 214 -12.39 -10.15 0.93
CA ASP A 214 -11.82 -11.51 0.94
C ASP A 214 -10.34 -11.55 1.33
N ILE A 215 -9.98 -10.85 2.41
CA ILE A 215 -8.63 -10.90 2.98
C ILE A 215 -8.50 -12.14 3.85
N SER A 216 -7.58 -13.03 3.48
CA SER A 216 -7.44 -14.38 4.03
C SER A 216 -6.46 -14.45 5.21
N PHE A 217 -6.70 -13.65 6.24
CA PHE A 217 -5.91 -13.75 7.48
C PHE A 217 -6.04 -15.14 8.10
N ASP A 218 -4.93 -15.68 8.60
CA ASP A 218 -4.97 -16.84 9.50
C ASP A 218 -5.39 -16.40 10.91
N CYS A 219 -5.01 -15.17 11.31
CA CYS A 219 -5.49 -14.50 12.51
C CYS A 219 -5.57 -12.98 12.29
N PHE A 220 -6.71 -12.39 12.65
CA PHE A 220 -6.93 -10.95 12.73
C PHE A 220 -7.21 -10.56 14.19
N GLY A 221 -6.19 -10.05 14.88
CA GLY A 221 -6.22 -9.80 16.33
C GLY A 221 -6.26 -8.32 16.72
N ARG A 222 -5.82 -8.02 17.94
CA ARG A 222 -5.91 -6.70 18.58
C ARG A 222 -4.71 -6.45 19.47
N THR A 223 -4.27 -5.20 19.61
CA THR A 223 -3.19 -4.83 20.54
C THR A 223 -3.66 -4.69 21.99
N THR A 224 -4.97 -4.56 22.27
CA THR A 224 -5.50 -4.39 23.64
C THR A 224 -5.71 -5.71 24.39
N THR A 225 -4.65 -6.51 24.54
CA THR A 225 -4.71 -7.85 25.16
C THR A 225 -3.70 -8.03 26.30
N PRO A 226 -3.94 -8.97 27.24
CA PRO A 226 -2.95 -9.30 28.27
C PRO A 226 -1.60 -9.77 27.70
N GLN A 227 -1.62 -10.50 26.57
CA GLN A 227 -0.40 -10.93 25.89
C GLN A 227 0.42 -9.75 25.36
N GLN A 228 -0.23 -8.68 24.87
CA GLN A 228 0.47 -7.45 24.49
C GLN A 228 1.23 -6.86 25.67
N THR A 229 0.57 -6.78 26.82
CA THR A 229 1.19 -6.26 28.04
C THR A 229 2.37 -7.13 28.47
N ALA A 230 2.19 -8.44 28.54
CA ALA A 230 3.23 -9.37 28.97
C ALA A 230 4.48 -9.30 28.07
N ILE A 231 4.30 -9.40 26.75
CA ILE A 231 5.41 -9.44 25.79
C ILE A 231 6.11 -8.09 25.69
N SER A 232 5.35 -6.98 25.67
CA SER A 232 5.94 -5.64 25.65
C SER A 232 6.77 -5.35 26.91
N GLN A 233 6.28 -5.79 28.07
CA GLN A 233 7.00 -5.66 29.33
C GLN A 233 8.25 -6.55 29.39
N ASP A 234 8.21 -7.78 28.89
CA ASP A 234 9.39 -8.66 28.78
C ASP A 234 10.48 -8.04 27.90
N ILE A 235 10.14 -7.58 26.69
CA ILE A 235 11.08 -6.91 25.78
C ILE A 235 11.68 -5.67 26.44
N PHE A 236 10.84 -4.85 27.08
CA PHE A 236 11.29 -3.67 27.82
C PHE A 236 12.27 -4.02 28.95
N GLN A 237 11.95 -5.00 29.79
CA GLN A 237 12.81 -5.41 30.90
C GLN A 237 14.16 -5.93 30.40
N ARG A 238 14.19 -6.68 29.29
CA ARG A 238 15.44 -7.16 28.67
C ARG A 238 16.30 -6.01 28.16
N LEU A 239 15.69 -5.02 27.51
CA LEU A 239 16.36 -3.81 27.04
C LEU A 239 16.91 -2.98 28.21
N GLN A 240 16.13 -2.82 29.27
CA GLN A 240 16.53 -2.09 30.48
C GLN A 240 17.71 -2.78 31.18
N ALA A 241 17.63 -4.10 31.39
CA ALA A 241 18.68 -4.89 32.03
C ALA A 241 20.02 -4.86 31.27
N ARG A 242 19.98 -4.61 29.96
CA ARG A 242 21.16 -4.48 29.08
C ARG A 242 21.61 -3.02 28.89
N GLY A 243 20.97 -2.08 29.57
CA GLY A 243 21.33 -0.66 29.52
C GLY A 243 21.07 -0.01 28.17
N PHE A 244 19.97 -0.39 27.50
CA PHE A 244 19.47 0.28 26.28
C PHE A 244 18.29 1.22 26.55
N VAL A 245 17.90 1.38 27.81
CA VAL A 245 16.84 2.30 28.24
C VAL A 245 17.46 3.43 29.05
N LEU A 246 17.34 4.65 28.53
CA LEU A 246 17.71 5.87 29.24
C LEU A 246 16.48 6.45 29.95
N GLN A 247 16.72 7.27 30.96
CA GLN A 247 15.68 8.03 31.63
C GLN A 247 16.06 9.51 31.67
N ASP A 248 15.14 10.37 31.27
CA ASP A 248 15.33 11.82 31.31
C ASP A 248 14.03 12.53 31.72
N THR A 249 14.14 13.80 32.12
CA THR A 249 13.00 14.65 32.51
C THR A 249 12.70 15.65 31.42
N VAL A 250 11.45 15.70 30.96
CA VAL A 250 10.98 16.61 29.91
C VAL A 250 10.01 17.62 30.52
N GLN A 251 10.09 18.86 30.07
CA GLN A 251 9.11 19.89 30.42
C GLN A 251 7.88 19.76 29.52
N GLN A 252 6.70 19.56 30.11
CA GLN A 252 5.44 19.45 29.37
C GLN A 252 4.36 20.33 30.02
N LEU A 253 3.35 20.69 29.23
CA LEU A 253 2.20 21.44 29.74
C LEU A 253 1.24 20.49 30.47
N HIS A 254 0.97 20.77 31.74
CA HIS A 254 0.02 20.05 32.58
C HIS A 254 -1.23 20.92 32.82
N CYS A 255 -2.40 20.36 32.56
CA CYS A 255 -3.68 21.00 32.86
C CYS A 255 -4.17 20.57 34.24
N ALA A 256 -4.21 21.50 35.20
CA ALA A 256 -4.77 21.22 36.53
C ALA A 256 -6.28 20.91 36.49
N GLY A 257 -7.05 21.51 35.58
CA GLY A 257 -8.48 21.22 35.45
C GLY A 257 -8.78 19.81 34.93
N CYS A 258 -7.97 19.32 33.98
CA CYS A 258 -8.11 17.97 33.44
C CYS A 258 -7.25 16.92 34.16
N GLN A 259 -6.40 17.32 35.12
CA GLN A 259 -5.46 16.46 35.84
C GLN A 259 -4.63 15.57 34.89
N ARG A 260 -4.11 16.15 33.79
CA ARG A 260 -3.27 15.44 32.82
C ARG A 260 -2.27 16.36 32.12
N PHE A 261 -1.18 15.76 31.65
CA PHE A 261 -0.31 16.36 30.65
C PHE A 261 -1.05 16.47 29.31
N LEU A 262 -0.79 17.57 28.60
CA LEU A 262 -1.44 17.86 27.33
C LEU A 262 -0.49 17.51 26.18
N ALA A 263 -0.96 16.63 25.29
CA ALA A 263 -0.36 16.50 23.97
C ALA A 263 -0.53 17.81 23.18
N ASP A 264 0.39 18.10 22.26
CA ASP A 264 0.40 19.34 21.45
C ASP A 264 -0.95 19.65 20.79
N ARG A 265 -1.69 18.62 20.36
CA ARG A 265 -3.02 18.71 19.75
C ARG A 265 -4.11 19.29 20.68
N PHE A 266 -3.90 19.19 22.00
CA PHE A 266 -4.81 19.71 23.03
C PHE A 266 -4.35 21.05 23.60
N VAL A 267 -3.30 21.64 23.04
CA VAL A 267 -2.78 22.96 23.41
C VAL A 267 -3.02 23.92 22.27
N GLU A 268 -3.57 25.08 22.61
CA GLU A 268 -3.60 26.24 21.73
C GLU A 268 -3.02 27.45 22.47
N GLY A 269 -2.56 28.46 21.74
CA GLY A 269 -2.05 29.67 22.36
C GLY A 269 -1.56 30.68 21.34
N ILE A 270 -0.93 31.73 21.84
CA ILE A 270 -0.38 32.79 21.01
C ILE A 270 0.99 32.36 20.49
N CYS A 271 1.16 32.37 19.17
CA CYS A 271 2.42 32.09 18.50
C CYS A 271 3.52 33.05 19.00
N PRO A 272 4.66 32.54 19.51
CA PRO A 272 5.73 33.40 19.99
C PRO A 272 6.43 34.18 18.86
N PHE A 273 6.27 33.77 17.60
CA PHE A 273 6.96 34.34 16.44
C PHE A 273 6.14 35.36 15.65
N CYS A 274 4.84 35.15 15.46
CA CYS A 274 3.98 36.03 14.64
C CYS A 274 2.74 36.56 15.36
N ALA A 275 2.61 36.28 16.66
CA ALA A 275 1.48 36.69 17.50
C ALA A 275 0.08 36.20 17.04
N TYR A 276 0.03 35.15 16.20
CA TYR A 276 -1.22 34.46 15.87
C TYR A 276 -1.86 33.88 17.13
N GLN A 277 -3.14 34.14 17.37
CA GLN A 277 -3.81 33.89 18.66
C GLN A 277 -4.19 32.42 18.91
N GLU A 278 -4.23 31.61 17.86
CA GLU A 278 -4.75 30.24 17.85
C GLU A 278 -3.71 29.26 17.30
N ALA A 279 -2.43 29.50 17.60
CA ALA A 279 -1.37 28.56 17.22
C ALA A 279 -1.51 27.26 18.02
N ARG A 280 -1.23 26.13 17.38
CA ARG A 280 -1.25 24.79 17.99
C ARG A 280 0.07 24.52 18.70
N GLY A 281 0.10 23.52 19.58
CA GLY A 281 1.30 23.14 20.33
C GLY A 281 2.48 22.68 19.46
N ASP A 282 2.22 22.21 18.24
CA ASP A 282 3.20 21.64 17.30
C ASP A 282 3.58 22.61 16.17
N GLN A 283 2.63 23.45 15.75
CA GLN A 283 2.80 24.32 14.59
C GLN A 283 1.89 25.56 14.67
N CYS A 284 2.41 26.69 14.22
CA CYS A 284 1.58 27.87 13.92
C CYS A 284 1.07 27.82 12.48
N ASP A 285 -0.24 27.68 12.30
CA ASP A 285 -0.85 27.60 10.95
C ASP A 285 -0.73 28.91 10.16
N LYS A 286 -0.51 30.06 10.82
CA LYS A 286 -0.36 31.36 10.15
C LYS A 286 1.03 31.60 9.55
N CYS A 287 2.10 31.28 10.29
CA CYS A 287 3.47 31.51 9.83
C CYS A 287 4.21 30.22 9.44
N GLY A 288 3.56 29.06 9.56
CA GLY A 288 4.11 27.75 9.22
C GLY A 288 5.17 27.20 10.18
N LYS A 289 5.61 27.99 11.17
CA LYS A 289 6.73 27.63 12.05
C LYS A 289 6.34 26.49 12.99
N LEU A 290 7.19 25.46 13.04
CA LEU A 290 7.14 24.40 14.04
C LEU A 290 7.63 24.95 15.38
N ILE A 291 6.89 24.66 16.44
CA ILE A 291 7.13 25.18 17.79
C ILE A 291 6.95 24.06 18.79
N ASN A 292 7.55 24.19 19.97
CA ASN A 292 7.22 23.32 21.11
C ASN A 292 6.07 23.94 21.89
N ALA A 293 5.14 23.13 22.41
CA ALA A 293 3.96 23.64 23.09
C ALA A 293 4.29 24.53 24.30
N VAL A 294 5.39 24.25 24.99
CA VAL A 294 5.90 25.05 26.12
C VAL A 294 6.36 26.47 25.73
N GLU A 295 6.60 26.73 24.43
CA GLU A 295 6.99 28.04 23.91
C GLU A 295 5.77 28.94 23.60
N LEU A 296 4.56 28.38 23.58
CA LEU A 296 3.34 29.16 23.34
C LEU A 296 3.15 30.21 24.44
N LYS A 297 2.85 31.44 24.02
CA LYS A 297 2.43 32.49 24.94
C LYS A 297 0.96 32.26 25.30
N THR A 298 0.61 32.43 26.58
CA THR A 298 -0.75 32.20 27.11
C THR A 298 -1.37 30.89 26.59
N PRO A 299 -0.74 29.73 26.88
CA PRO A 299 -1.28 28.47 26.44
C PRO A 299 -2.65 28.24 27.08
N ARG A 300 -3.52 27.55 26.36
CA ARG A 300 -4.88 27.18 26.76
C ARG A 300 -5.11 25.71 26.43
N CYS A 301 -5.80 25.04 27.33
CA CYS A 301 -6.22 23.66 27.14
C CYS A 301 -7.48 23.63 26.28
N LYS A 302 -7.45 22.98 25.11
CA LYS A 302 -8.61 22.84 24.23
C LYS A 302 -9.80 22.07 24.85
N LEU A 303 -9.54 21.33 25.93
CA LEU A 303 -10.53 20.43 26.53
C LEU A 303 -11.40 21.13 27.57
N CYS A 304 -10.83 22.02 28.38
CA CYS A 304 -11.53 22.71 29.47
C CYS A 304 -11.38 24.24 29.43
N GLY A 305 -10.59 24.78 28.50
CA GLY A 305 -10.29 26.21 28.39
C GLY A 305 -9.30 26.76 29.41
N GLY A 306 -8.89 25.96 30.41
CA GLY A 306 -7.96 26.39 31.47
C GLY A 306 -6.53 26.62 30.98
N SER A 307 -5.76 27.43 31.71
CA SER A 307 -4.35 27.71 31.43
C SER A 307 -3.45 26.58 31.99
N PRO A 308 -2.80 25.77 31.14
CA PRO A 308 -1.88 24.75 31.62
C PRO A 308 -0.56 25.37 32.10
N ALA A 309 0.08 24.71 33.07
CA ALA A 309 1.37 25.09 33.62
C ALA A 309 2.46 24.14 33.12
N VAL A 310 3.67 24.65 32.92
CA VAL A 310 4.83 23.80 32.58
C VAL A 310 5.22 23.01 33.83
N GLN A 311 5.29 21.68 33.70
CA GLN A 311 5.73 20.78 34.77
C GLN A 311 6.75 19.77 34.23
N PRO A 312 7.79 19.43 35.02
CA PRO A 312 8.72 18.38 34.68
C PRO A 312 8.05 17.00 34.80
N THR A 313 8.28 16.12 33.82
CA THR A 313 7.79 14.75 33.84
C THR A 313 8.86 13.77 33.34
N ARG A 314 9.00 12.63 34.01
CA ARG A 314 10.03 11.62 33.70
C ARG A 314 9.60 10.77 32.50
N HIS A 315 10.53 10.50 31.59
CA HIS A 315 10.32 9.66 30.43
C HIS A 315 11.46 8.66 30.25
N LEU A 316 11.12 7.52 29.68
CA LEU A 316 12.08 6.52 29.23
C LEU A 316 12.34 6.67 27.74
N PHE A 317 13.57 6.45 27.33
CA PHE A 317 14.04 6.53 25.95
C PHE A 317 14.77 5.25 25.55
N LEU A 318 14.46 4.74 24.37
CA LEU A 318 15.26 3.69 23.75
C LEU A 318 16.54 4.31 23.17
N ASP A 319 17.69 3.81 23.61
CA ASP A 319 19.01 4.25 23.18
C ASP A 319 19.37 3.64 21.82
N LEU A 320 18.72 4.16 20.76
CA LEU A 320 19.02 3.77 19.38
C LEU A 320 20.49 3.97 18.98
N PRO A 321 21.20 5.06 19.36
CA PRO A 321 22.63 5.20 19.08
C PRO A 321 23.45 3.98 19.53
N LYS A 322 23.23 3.51 20.77
CA LYS A 322 23.95 2.34 21.31
C LYS A 322 23.57 1.03 20.61
N LEU A 323 22.38 0.96 20.01
CA LEU A 323 21.89 -0.21 19.27
C LEU A 323 22.30 -0.21 17.79
N GLU A 324 22.81 0.91 17.27
CA GLU A 324 23.15 1.06 15.86
C GLU A 324 24.21 0.06 15.40
N GLU A 325 25.22 -0.22 16.24
CA GLU A 325 26.29 -1.20 15.97
C GLU A 325 25.75 -2.62 15.73
N ARG A 326 24.62 -2.98 16.37
CA ARG A 326 23.97 -4.29 16.18
C ARG A 326 23.00 -4.27 15.00
N LEU A 327 22.42 -3.12 14.70
CA LEU A 327 21.45 -2.94 13.62
C LEU A 327 22.12 -2.99 12.24
N GLN A 328 23.28 -2.32 12.07
CA GLN A 328 23.94 -2.20 10.77
C GLN A 328 24.29 -3.56 10.13
N PRO A 329 24.92 -4.52 10.83
CA PRO A 329 25.23 -5.83 10.23
C PRO A 329 23.98 -6.60 9.81
N TRP A 330 22.91 -6.50 10.60
CA TRP A 330 21.62 -7.11 10.25
C TRP A 330 21.02 -6.47 8.99
N LEU A 331 21.06 -5.14 8.87
CA LEU A 331 20.58 -4.42 7.68
C LEU A 331 21.38 -4.79 6.42
N GLU A 332 22.71 -4.89 6.51
CA GLU A 332 23.56 -5.28 5.39
C GLU A 332 23.20 -6.67 4.88
N ASN A 333 23.03 -7.63 5.79
CA ASN A 333 22.58 -8.98 5.44
C ASN A 333 21.18 -8.97 4.79
N CYS A 334 20.24 -8.19 5.33
CA CYS A 334 18.89 -8.05 4.76
C CYS A 334 18.91 -7.42 3.36
N TRP A 335 19.77 -6.45 3.09
CA TRP A 335 19.86 -5.83 1.77
C TRP A 335 20.55 -6.71 0.73
N ALA A 336 21.49 -7.56 1.18
CA ALA A 336 22.17 -8.53 0.32
C ALA A 336 21.26 -9.71 -0.08
N THR A 337 20.43 -10.19 0.85
CA THR A 337 19.66 -11.44 0.68
C THR A 337 18.15 -11.21 0.49
N GLY A 338 17.61 -10.11 0.99
CA GLY A 338 16.18 -9.83 1.04
C GLY A 338 15.68 -8.94 -0.10
N ASN A 339 14.45 -9.21 -0.53
CA ASN A 339 13.70 -8.44 -1.54
C ASN A 339 13.02 -7.18 -0.96
N TRP A 340 13.76 -6.34 -0.23
CA TRP A 340 13.23 -5.06 0.26
C TRP A 340 12.96 -4.11 -0.90
N THR A 341 11.83 -3.40 -0.85
CA THR A 341 11.50 -2.38 -1.86
C THR A 341 12.49 -1.22 -1.85
N ALA A 342 12.69 -0.58 -3.00
CA ALA A 342 13.72 0.45 -3.17
C ALA A 342 13.50 1.65 -2.24
N ASN A 343 12.25 2.09 -2.08
CA ASN A 343 11.84 3.15 -1.16
C ASN A 343 12.15 2.78 0.31
N ALA A 344 11.87 1.55 0.75
CA ALA A 344 12.16 1.09 2.11
C ALA A 344 13.67 1.13 2.41
N ARG A 345 14.49 0.66 1.46
CA ARG A 345 15.96 0.72 1.55
C ARG A 345 16.44 2.17 1.63
N TYR A 346 15.92 3.06 0.78
CA TYR A 346 16.29 4.47 0.76
C TYR A 346 15.94 5.19 2.07
N ILE A 347 14.71 5.05 2.55
CA ILE A 347 14.25 5.65 3.82
C ILE A 347 15.12 5.17 4.98
N THR A 348 15.37 3.86 5.06
CA THR A 348 16.19 3.28 6.13
C THR A 348 17.62 3.82 6.07
N ARG A 349 18.25 3.87 4.90
CA ARG A 349 19.59 4.45 4.74
C ARG A 349 19.66 5.91 5.13
N SER A 350 18.62 6.70 4.82
CA SER A 350 18.56 8.10 5.25
C SER A 350 18.57 8.21 6.78
N TRP A 351 17.77 7.38 7.46
CA TRP A 351 17.74 7.36 8.93
C TRP A 351 19.08 6.99 9.57
N ILE A 352 19.78 6.01 9.01
CA ILE A 352 21.12 5.63 9.48
C ILE A 352 22.14 6.75 9.20
N ARG A 353 22.15 7.30 7.99
CA ARG A 353 23.07 8.38 7.60
C ARG A 353 22.92 9.63 8.48
N ASP A 354 21.69 9.98 8.84
CA ASP A 354 21.40 11.18 9.64
C ASP A 354 21.76 10.99 11.14
N GLY A 355 22.15 9.76 11.53
CA GLY A 355 22.50 9.36 12.89
C GLY A 355 21.29 9.05 13.75
N LEU A 356 21.25 7.85 14.33
CA LEU A 356 20.14 7.47 15.21
C LEU A 356 20.20 8.27 16.51
N ARG A 357 19.03 8.68 17.01
CA ARG A 357 18.88 9.45 18.26
C ARG A 357 18.01 8.68 19.26
N PRO A 358 18.21 8.86 20.58
CA PRO A 358 17.33 8.28 21.57
C PRO A 358 15.86 8.65 21.30
N ARG A 359 14.96 7.67 21.38
CA ARG A 359 13.52 7.89 21.12
C ARG A 359 12.72 7.65 22.38
N CYS A 360 11.86 8.62 22.75
CA CYS A 360 10.99 8.49 23.90
C CYS A 360 9.94 7.39 23.69
N ILE A 361 9.98 6.37 24.54
CA ILE A 361 9.11 5.17 24.48
C ILE A 361 7.98 5.20 25.52
N THR A 362 7.75 6.32 26.21
CA THR A 362 6.69 6.47 27.23
C THR A 362 5.82 7.68 26.95
N ARG A 363 4.56 7.65 27.37
CA ARG A 363 3.62 8.76 27.27
C ARG A 363 2.77 8.88 28.52
N ASP A 364 2.40 10.11 28.85
CA ASP A 364 1.44 10.47 29.89
C ASP A 364 0.01 10.30 29.37
N LEU A 365 -0.37 9.04 29.14
CA LEU A 365 -1.70 8.63 28.69
C LEU A 365 -2.23 7.54 29.61
N GLN A 366 -3.54 7.38 29.63
CA GLN A 366 -4.20 6.33 30.40
C GLN A 366 -4.46 5.09 29.50
N TRP A 367 -4.69 5.31 28.21
CA TRP A 367 -4.96 4.24 27.25
C TRP A 367 -3.70 3.76 26.51
N GLY A 368 -3.03 2.76 27.08
CA GLY A 368 -1.81 2.15 26.54
C GLY A 368 -1.32 0.98 27.39
N THR A 369 -0.26 0.31 26.93
CA THR A 369 0.40 -0.74 27.72
C THR A 369 1.12 -0.12 28.94
N PRO A 370 0.84 -0.56 30.18
CA PRO A 370 1.44 0.04 31.37
C PRO A 370 2.94 -0.25 31.46
N VAL A 371 3.70 0.73 31.96
CA VAL A 371 5.16 0.62 32.15
C VAL A 371 5.44 -0.06 33.51
N PRO A 372 6.21 -1.17 33.56
CA PRO A 372 6.43 -1.94 34.78
C PRO A 372 7.60 -1.36 35.60
N LEU A 373 7.54 -0.07 35.94
CA LEU A 373 8.59 0.64 36.66
C LEU A 373 8.01 1.58 37.73
N ASP A 374 8.63 1.59 38.91
CA ASP A 374 8.22 2.52 39.97
C ASP A 374 8.39 3.98 39.54
N GLY A 375 7.36 4.78 39.81
CA GLY A 375 7.27 6.18 39.34
C GLY A 375 6.72 6.33 37.91
N PHE A 376 6.30 5.25 37.25
CA PHE A 376 5.68 5.26 35.92
C PHE A 376 4.26 4.67 35.91
N ARG A 377 3.60 4.54 37.07
CA ARG A 377 2.27 3.92 37.20
C ARG A 377 1.18 4.62 36.37
N ASP A 378 1.28 5.94 36.22
CA ASP A 378 0.34 6.76 35.43
C ASP A 378 0.84 7.00 33.99
N LYS A 379 1.77 6.17 33.52
CA LYS A 379 2.36 6.25 32.17
C LYS A 379 2.23 4.93 31.45
N VAL A 380 2.13 5.05 30.14
CA VAL A 380 2.05 3.91 29.23
C VAL A 380 3.20 3.95 28.24
N PHE A 381 3.50 2.82 27.62
CA PHE A 381 4.38 2.78 26.48
C PHE A 381 3.81 3.62 25.33
N TYR A 382 4.71 4.28 24.61
CA TYR A 382 4.36 4.99 23.41
C TYR A 382 3.99 3.99 22.32
N VAL A 383 2.85 4.19 21.66
CA VAL A 383 2.31 3.28 20.64
C VAL A 383 3.32 2.87 19.57
N TRP A 384 4.22 3.77 19.16
CA TRP A 384 5.23 3.43 18.14
C TRP A 384 6.40 2.58 18.64
N PHE A 385 6.49 2.34 19.95
CA PHE A 385 7.38 1.32 20.53
C PHE A 385 6.69 -0.06 20.55
N ASP A 386 5.44 -0.14 21.01
CA ASP A 386 4.78 -1.42 21.26
C ASP A 386 3.79 -1.89 20.18
N ALA A 387 3.37 -1.04 19.24
CA ALA A 387 2.49 -1.46 18.13
C ALA A 387 3.12 -2.57 17.26
N PRO A 388 4.42 -2.53 16.89
CA PRO A 388 5.04 -3.67 16.21
C PRO A 388 5.13 -4.95 17.06
N ILE A 389 5.18 -4.81 18.41
CA ILE A 389 5.07 -5.97 19.33
C ILE A 389 3.68 -6.60 19.24
N GLY A 390 2.68 -5.86 18.76
CA GLY A 390 1.36 -6.34 18.38
C GLY A 390 1.37 -7.57 17.48
N TYR A 391 2.33 -7.69 16.54
CA TYR A 391 2.41 -8.89 15.70
C TYR A 391 2.70 -10.16 16.52
N LEU A 392 3.57 -10.05 17.52
CA LEU A 392 3.93 -11.15 18.42
C LEU A 392 2.74 -11.50 19.30
N SER A 393 2.12 -10.49 19.92
CA SER A 393 1.00 -10.70 20.85
C SER A 393 -0.26 -11.22 20.16
N ILE A 394 -0.54 -10.79 18.94
CA ILE A 394 -1.62 -11.37 18.13
C ILE A 394 -1.33 -12.84 17.83
N THR A 395 -0.08 -13.18 17.49
CA THR A 395 0.31 -14.58 17.26
C THR A 395 0.24 -15.40 18.56
N ALA A 396 0.59 -14.82 19.71
CA ALA A 396 0.48 -15.44 21.03
C ALA A 396 -0.98 -15.71 21.44
N ASN A 397 -1.90 -14.82 21.06
CA ASN A 397 -3.34 -15.07 21.24
C ASN A 397 -3.89 -16.13 20.27
N TYR A 398 -3.23 -16.36 19.14
CA TYR A 398 -3.59 -17.42 18.19
C TYR A 398 -3.06 -18.80 18.59
N THR A 399 -1.86 -18.87 19.19
CA THR A 399 -1.24 -20.12 19.64
C THR A 399 -0.26 -19.89 20.78
N GLU A 400 -0.25 -20.80 21.76
CA GLU A 400 0.73 -20.80 22.84
C GLU A 400 2.18 -21.01 22.34
N HIS A 401 2.34 -21.61 21.16
CA HIS A 401 3.65 -21.88 20.55
C HIS A 401 4.12 -20.76 19.60
N TRP A 402 3.67 -19.51 19.82
CA TRP A 402 3.99 -18.36 18.96
C TRP A 402 5.50 -18.10 18.80
N GLU A 403 6.30 -18.45 19.82
CA GLU A 403 7.76 -18.33 19.78
C GLU A 403 8.39 -19.19 18.67
N ARG A 404 7.73 -20.27 18.23
CA ARG A 404 8.22 -21.04 17.07
C ARG A 404 8.24 -20.23 15.79
N TRP A 405 7.37 -19.21 15.67
CA TRP A 405 7.35 -18.27 14.55
C TRP A 405 8.27 -17.08 14.80
N TRP A 406 8.22 -16.50 16.00
CA TRP A 406 8.83 -15.21 16.32
C TRP A 406 10.20 -15.28 17.00
N LYS A 407 10.66 -16.46 17.41
CA LYS A 407 12.00 -16.70 18.01
C LYS A 407 12.73 -17.85 17.32
N ASN A 408 12.62 -17.90 15.99
CA ASN A 408 13.15 -18.99 15.16
C ASN A 408 13.63 -18.48 13.78
N PRO A 409 14.58 -17.52 13.75
CA PRO A 409 15.04 -16.89 12.51
C PRO A 409 15.70 -17.86 11.52
N GLN A 410 16.09 -19.06 11.97
CA GLN A 410 16.72 -20.08 11.13
C GLN A 410 15.71 -20.87 10.28
N GLN A 411 14.45 -20.97 10.71
CA GLN A 411 13.42 -21.70 9.97
C GLN A 411 12.34 -20.81 9.36
N VAL A 412 12.25 -19.53 9.77
CA VAL A 412 11.16 -18.62 9.41
C VAL A 412 11.67 -17.47 8.56
N GLU A 413 11.01 -17.25 7.43
CA GLU A 413 11.16 -16.04 6.62
C GLU A 413 10.00 -15.07 6.89
N LEU A 414 10.32 -13.88 7.40
CA LEU A 414 9.36 -12.84 7.71
C LEU A 414 9.23 -11.81 6.59
N TYR A 415 8.01 -11.62 6.09
CA TYR A 415 7.60 -10.58 5.15
C TYR A 415 6.70 -9.57 5.87
N ASN A 416 7.02 -8.28 5.78
CA ASN A 416 6.18 -7.22 6.35
C ASN A 416 5.69 -6.29 5.23
N PHE A 417 4.38 -6.14 5.12
CA PHE A 417 3.72 -5.29 4.13
C PHE A 417 3.18 -4.02 4.76
N MET A 418 3.55 -2.86 4.21
CA MET A 418 3.16 -1.56 4.76
C MET A 418 3.20 -0.43 3.73
N ALA A 419 2.67 0.73 4.10
CA ALA A 419 2.96 1.99 3.42
C ALA A 419 4.32 2.57 3.88
N LYS A 420 4.94 3.41 3.06
CA LYS A 420 6.28 3.99 3.29
C LYS A 420 6.48 4.67 4.66
N ASP A 421 5.44 5.24 5.25
CA ASP A 421 5.52 5.93 6.55
C ASP A 421 5.88 5.00 7.71
N ASN A 422 5.54 3.71 7.60
CA ASN A 422 5.79 2.73 8.65
C ASN A 422 7.21 2.14 8.59
N VAL A 423 7.97 2.43 7.54
CA VAL A 423 9.30 1.85 7.29
C VAL A 423 10.24 2.07 8.48
N PRO A 424 10.44 3.27 9.04
CA PRO A 424 11.41 3.47 10.13
C PRO A 424 11.11 2.64 11.37
N PHE A 425 9.83 2.36 11.65
CA PHE A 425 9.45 1.56 12.81
C PHE A 425 9.79 0.08 12.61
N HIS A 426 9.77 -0.42 11.37
CA HIS A 426 10.00 -1.83 11.05
C HIS A 426 11.42 -2.11 10.55
N SER A 427 12.17 -1.09 10.13
CA SER A 427 13.58 -1.23 9.74
C SER A 427 14.57 -0.73 10.78
N VAL A 428 14.14 0.09 11.75
CA VAL A 428 15.02 0.63 12.80
C VAL A 428 14.47 0.33 14.19
N VAL A 429 13.34 0.91 14.59
CA VAL A 429 12.89 0.92 15.99
C VAL A 429 12.63 -0.50 16.52
N PHE A 430 11.83 -1.27 15.80
CA PHE A 430 11.47 -2.62 16.21
C PHE A 430 12.65 -3.60 16.10
N PRO A 431 13.43 -3.65 15.00
CA PRO A 431 14.66 -4.44 14.97
C PRO A 431 15.65 -4.09 16.08
N CYS A 432 15.88 -2.80 16.38
CA CYS A 432 16.71 -2.38 17.51
C CYS A 432 16.18 -2.93 18.84
N SER A 433 14.85 -2.88 19.04
CA SER A 433 14.22 -3.40 20.26
C SER A 433 14.41 -4.91 20.40
N LEU A 434 14.20 -5.67 19.32
CA LEU A 434 14.34 -7.13 19.31
C LEU A 434 15.81 -7.58 19.40
N LEU A 435 16.72 -6.94 18.66
CA LEU A 435 18.15 -7.18 18.75
C LEU A 435 18.62 -6.87 20.18
N GLY A 436 18.29 -5.69 20.70
CA GLY A 436 18.65 -5.25 22.05
C GLY A 436 18.12 -6.16 23.16
N ALA A 437 16.93 -6.77 22.98
CA ALA A 437 16.38 -7.75 23.91
C ALA A 437 17.16 -9.08 23.92
N ASP A 438 17.83 -9.40 22.80
CA ASP A 438 18.76 -10.53 22.66
C ASP A 438 18.13 -11.88 23.04
N ASP A 439 17.03 -12.23 22.37
CA ASP A 439 16.19 -13.40 22.68
C ASP A 439 15.86 -14.24 21.44
N ASN A 440 16.83 -14.33 20.51
CA ASN A 440 16.73 -15.10 19.26
C ASN A 440 15.49 -14.75 18.40
N TYR A 441 15.06 -13.49 18.38
CA TYR A 441 13.87 -13.07 17.64
C TYR A 441 14.04 -13.23 16.11
N THR A 442 12.95 -13.63 15.45
CA THR A 442 12.78 -13.56 14.00
C THR A 442 12.62 -12.11 13.59
N LEU A 443 13.57 -11.60 12.81
CA LEU A 443 13.56 -10.25 12.25
C LEU A 443 13.07 -10.26 10.81
N VAL A 444 12.63 -9.10 10.30
CA VAL A 444 12.09 -8.99 8.95
C VAL A 444 13.15 -9.34 7.90
N ASN A 445 12.87 -10.32 7.04
CA ASN A 445 13.71 -10.68 5.90
C ASN A 445 13.37 -9.82 4.68
N HIS A 446 12.07 -9.52 4.48
CA HIS A 446 11.55 -8.80 3.32
C HIS A 446 10.59 -7.67 3.76
N LEU A 447 11.06 -6.42 3.67
CA LEU A 447 10.23 -5.25 3.95
C LEU A 447 9.61 -4.71 2.65
N ILE A 448 8.30 -4.88 2.50
CA ILE A 448 7.55 -4.52 1.30
C ILE A 448 6.78 -3.23 1.59
N ALA A 449 7.36 -2.10 1.18
CA ALA A 449 6.74 -0.78 1.34
C ALA A 449 6.19 -0.24 0.03
N THR A 450 4.93 0.16 0.04
CA THR A 450 4.26 0.81 -1.10
C THR A 450 4.32 2.33 -1.00
N GLU A 451 4.27 2.99 -2.16
CA GLU A 451 3.96 4.42 -2.29
C GLU A 451 2.45 4.67 -2.06
N TYR A 452 1.99 5.91 -2.15
CA TYR A 452 0.58 6.20 -1.86
C TYR A 452 -0.32 5.94 -3.06
N LEU A 453 -1.54 5.47 -2.76
CA LEU A 453 -2.66 5.57 -3.68
C LEU A 453 -3.40 6.89 -3.39
N ASN A 454 -3.42 7.77 -4.38
CA ASN A 454 -4.22 8.98 -4.45
C ASN A 454 -5.64 8.65 -4.97
N TYR A 455 -6.58 9.58 -4.83
CA TYR A 455 -7.95 9.44 -5.32
C TYR A 455 -8.24 10.56 -6.32
N GLU A 456 -8.45 10.19 -7.58
CA GLU A 456 -8.52 11.09 -8.72
C GLU A 456 -7.31 12.06 -8.73
N ASP A 457 -7.55 13.36 -8.70
CA ASP A 457 -6.55 14.43 -8.69
C ASP A 457 -6.03 14.80 -7.29
N GLY A 458 -6.49 14.11 -6.23
CA GLY A 458 -6.23 14.49 -4.85
C GLY A 458 -6.00 13.33 -3.88
N LYS A 459 -6.18 13.63 -2.59
CA LYS A 459 -6.03 12.65 -1.49
C LYS A 459 -7.38 12.27 -0.90
N PHE A 460 -7.46 11.03 -0.42
CA PHE A 460 -8.57 10.58 0.43
C PHE A 460 -8.75 11.55 1.62
N SER A 461 -10.00 11.93 1.91
CA SER A 461 -10.33 12.85 3.00
C SER A 461 -11.70 12.55 3.57
N LYS A 462 -11.72 11.97 4.77
CA LYS A 462 -12.96 11.69 5.50
C LYS A 462 -13.73 12.97 5.86
N SER A 463 -13.02 14.01 6.30
CA SER A 463 -13.63 15.28 6.69
C SER A 463 -14.28 16.03 5.52
N ARG A 464 -13.77 15.88 4.30
CA ARG A 464 -14.36 16.46 3.08
C ARG A 464 -15.27 15.50 2.31
N GLY A 465 -15.43 14.25 2.79
CA GLY A 465 -16.18 13.21 2.07
C GLY A 465 -15.58 12.84 0.71
N VAL A 466 -14.26 12.93 0.55
CA VAL A 466 -13.57 12.65 -0.72
C VAL A 466 -12.91 11.27 -0.67
N GLY A 467 -13.25 10.41 -1.63
CA GLY A 467 -12.69 9.08 -1.78
C GLY A 467 -13.62 7.95 -1.35
N VAL A 468 -13.32 6.74 -1.82
CA VAL A 468 -14.04 5.53 -1.44
C VAL A 468 -13.42 4.93 -0.17
N PHE A 469 -14.24 4.73 0.85
CA PHE A 469 -13.86 4.04 2.09
C PHE A 469 -14.31 2.58 2.03
N GLY A 470 -13.64 1.71 2.80
CA GLY A 470 -13.85 0.27 2.72
C GLY A 470 -15.28 -0.17 3.09
N ASP A 471 -15.94 0.58 3.96
CA ASP A 471 -17.35 0.38 4.33
C ASP A 471 -18.33 0.80 3.23
N MET A 472 -17.94 1.74 2.36
CA MET A 472 -18.74 2.23 1.24
C MET A 472 -18.60 1.35 -0.01
N ALA A 473 -17.45 0.67 -0.18
CA ALA A 473 -17.15 -0.11 -1.39
C ALA A 473 -18.22 -1.17 -1.68
N LYS A 474 -18.75 -1.82 -0.63
CA LYS A 474 -19.82 -2.83 -0.74
C LYS A 474 -21.15 -2.30 -1.28
N ASP A 475 -21.43 -1.02 -1.03
CA ASP A 475 -22.73 -0.41 -1.37
C ASP A 475 -22.74 0.12 -2.82
N THR A 476 -21.61 0.07 -3.51
CA THR A 476 -21.49 0.51 -4.92
C THR A 476 -22.11 -0.45 -5.93
N GLY A 477 -22.42 -1.69 -5.52
CA GLY A 477 -22.83 -2.77 -6.43
C GLY A 477 -21.69 -3.40 -7.24
N ILE A 478 -20.45 -2.92 -7.08
CA ILE A 478 -19.25 -3.51 -7.70
C ILE A 478 -18.71 -4.62 -6.79
N ALA A 479 -18.55 -5.82 -7.35
CA ALA A 479 -18.05 -6.97 -6.61
C ALA A 479 -16.62 -6.77 -6.09
N ALA A 480 -16.31 -7.35 -4.93
CA ALA A 480 -15.01 -7.23 -4.28
C ALA A 480 -13.83 -7.59 -5.22
N ASP A 481 -13.97 -8.63 -6.04
CA ASP A 481 -12.90 -9.04 -6.97
C ASP A 481 -12.58 -8.00 -8.04
N VAL A 482 -13.55 -7.18 -8.46
CA VAL A 482 -13.29 -6.07 -9.40
C VAL A 482 -12.47 -4.98 -8.73
N TRP A 483 -12.76 -4.68 -7.45
CA TRP A 483 -11.92 -3.79 -6.64
C TRP A 483 -10.51 -4.36 -6.45
N ARG A 484 -10.40 -5.64 -6.10
CA ARG A 484 -9.11 -6.31 -5.91
C ARG A 484 -8.28 -6.28 -7.19
N PHE A 485 -8.88 -6.64 -8.32
CA PHE A 485 -8.24 -6.57 -9.63
C PHE A 485 -7.69 -5.18 -9.91
N TYR A 486 -8.55 -4.16 -9.85
CA TYR A 486 -8.13 -2.82 -10.25
C TYR A 486 -7.07 -2.24 -9.31
N LEU A 487 -7.25 -2.39 -8.00
CA LEU A 487 -6.27 -1.89 -7.02
C LEU A 487 -4.91 -2.59 -7.14
N LEU A 488 -4.88 -3.89 -7.45
CA LEU A 488 -3.63 -4.60 -7.73
C LEU A 488 -3.04 -4.20 -9.10
N TYR A 489 -3.87 -3.94 -10.11
CA TYR A 489 -3.44 -3.46 -11.42
C TYR A 489 -2.75 -2.08 -11.34
N VAL A 490 -3.23 -1.20 -10.45
CA VAL A 490 -2.61 0.12 -10.19
C VAL A 490 -1.86 0.17 -8.85
N ARG A 491 -1.30 -0.95 -8.41
CA ARG A 491 -0.58 -1.02 -7.13
C ARG A 491 0.61 -0.03 -7.13
N PRO A 492 0.69 0.89 -6.14
CA PRO A 492 1.74 1.92 -6.11
C PRO A 492 3.09 1.35 -5.64
N GLU A 493 3.82 0.67 -6.53
CA GLU A 493 5.10 0.03 -6.20
C GLU A 493 6.30 0.99 -6.27
N GLY A 494 6.53 1.61 -7.43
CA GLY A 494 7.69 2.48 -7.66
C GLY A 494 7.41 3.97 -7.48
N GLN A 495 6.16 4.38 -7.63
CA GLN A 495 5.70 5.76 -7.50
C GLN A 495 4.24 5.78 -7.02
N ASP A 496 3.79 6.94 -6.56
CA ASP A 496 2.39 7.16 -6.23
C ASP A 496 1.50 6.83 -7.45
N SER A 497 0.35 6.20 -7.20
CA SER A 497 -0.67 5.91 -8.21
C SER A 497 -1.96 6.63 -7.86
N ALA A 498 -2.91 6.74 -8.79
CA ALA A 498 -4.21 7.38 -8.55
C ALA A 498 -5.33 6.42 -8.92
N PHE A 499 -6.30 6.27 -8.02
CA PHE A 499 -7.56 5.62 -8.34
C PHE A 499 -8.38 6.54 -9.25
N SER A 500 -8.87 6.03 -10.39
CA SER A 500 -9.81 6.75 -11.24
C SER A 500 -11.00 5.89 -11.64
N TRP A 501 -12.21 6.44 -11.54
CA TRP A 501 -13.43 5.75 -11.97
C TRP A 501 -13.45 5.45 -13.47
N GLY A 502 -12.96 6.39 -14.29
CA GLY A 502 -12.91 6.24 -15.74
C GLY A 502 -11.96 5.11 -16.14
N ASP A 503 -10.81 5.02 -15.48
CA ASP A 503 -9.82 3.97 -15.73
C ASP A 503 -10.27 2.62 -15.16
N LEU A 504 -10.91 2.58 -13.99
CA LEU A 504 -11.56 1.35 -13.47
C LEU A 504 -12.54 0.77 -14.50
N MET A 505 -13.43 1.59 -15.04
CA MET A 505 -14.40 1.15 -16.06
C MET A 505 -13.67 0.64 -17.30
N LEU A 506 -12.65 1.38 -17.77
CA LEU A 506 -11.89 1.01 -18.96
C LEU A 506 -11.18 -0.34 -18.78
N LYS A 507 -10.44 -0.52 -17.67
CA LYS A 507 -9.69 -1.75 -17.38
C LYS A 507 -10.59 -2.94 -17.09
N ASN A 508 -11.72 -2.74 -16.43
CA ASN A 508 -12.74 -3.77 -16.30
C ASN A 508 -13.22 -4.24 -17.69
N ASN A 509 -13.54 -3.31 -18.58
CA ASN A 509 -14.10 -3.67 -19.89
C ASN A 509 -13.03 -4.25 -20.84
N SER A 510 -11.81 -3.73 -20.82
CA SER A 510 -10.73 -4.21 -21.69
C SER A 510 -10.12 -5.52 -21.18
N GLU A 511 -9.68 -5.55 -19.92
CA GLU A 511 -8.89 -6.67 -19.39
C GLU A 511 -9.76 -7.79 -18.84
N LEU A 512 -10.80 -7.46 -18.06
CA LEU A 512 -11.67 -8.50 -17.50
C LEU A 512 -12.69 -8.99 -18.51
N LEU A 513 -13.48 -8.10 -19.13
CA LEU A 513 -14.57 -8.53 -20.02
C LEU A 513 -14.06 -9.01 -21.37
N ASN A 514 -13.29 -8.19 -22.10
CA ASN A 514 -12.92 -8.46 -23.49
C ASN A 514 -11.71 -9.41 -23.64
N ASN A 515 -10.90 -9.56 -22.60
CA ASN A 515 -9.71 -10.43 -22.60
C ASN A 515 -9.93 -11.69 -21.73
N LEU A 516 -9.71 -11.61 -20.41
CA LEU A 516 -9.72 -12.77 -19.52
C LEU A 516 -11.07 -13.51 -19.53
N GLY A 517 -12.16 -12.79 -19.29
CA GLY A 517 -13.52 -13.30 -19.26
C GLY A 517 -13.95 -13.85 -20.61
N ASN A 518 -13.62 -13.17 -21.71
CA ASN A 518 -13.90 -13.65 -23.06
C ASN A 518 -13.19 -14.98 -23.36
N PHE A 519 -11.91 -15.12 -22.99
CA PHE A 519 -11.17 -16.37 -23.18
C PHE A 519 -11.80 -17.52 -22.37
N ILE A 520 -12.03 -17.32 -21.07
CA ILE A 520 -12.61 -18.35 -20.18
C ILE A 520 -14.03 -18.73 -20.63
N ASN A 521 -14.88 -17.73 -20.92
CA ASN A 521 -16.25 -17.98 -21.36
C ASN A 521 -16.31 -18.74 -22.68
N ARG A 522 -15.47 -18.39 -23.66
CA ARG A 522 -15.43 -19.10 -24.94
C ARG A 522 -14.91 -20.53 -24.79
N ALA A 523 -13.85 -20.72 -24.02
CA ALA A 523 -13.32 -22.05 -23.74
C ALA A 523 -14.38 -22.96 -23.09
N GLY A 524 -15.02 -22.49 -22.01
CA GLY A 524 -16.10 -23.22 -21.34
C GLY A 524 -17.33 -23.43 -22.22
N MET A 525 -17.75 -22.42 -22.97
CA MET A 525 -18.88 -22.50 -23.91
C MET A 525 -18.62 -23.57 -24.97
N PHE A 526 -17.43 -23.62 -25.57
CA PHE A 526 -17.13 -24.61 -26.61
C PHE A 526 -17.16 -26.03 -26.07
N VAL A 527 -16.61 -26.27 -24.88
CA VAL A 527 -16.68 -27.56 -24.20
C VAL A 527 -18.13 -27.97 -23.93
N CYS A 528 -18.94 -27.07 -23.37
CA CYS A 528 -20.34 -27.37 -23.06
C CYS A 528 -21.20 -27.59 -24.31
N LYS A 529 -21.04 -26.73 -25.31
CA LYS A 529 -21.90 -26.70 -26.50
C LYS A 529 -21.59 -27.82 -27.48
N PHE A 530 -20.31 -28.12 -27.71
CA PHE A 530 -19.91 -29.05 -28.77
C PHE A 530 -19.52 -30.44 -28.23
N PHE A 531 -19.20 -30.54 -26.95
CA PHE A 531 -18.72 -31.79 -26.33
C PHE A 531 -19.52 -32.19 -25.09
N GLY A 532 -20.72 -31.61 -24.90
CA GLY A 532 -21.63 -32.00 -23.82
C GLY A 532 -21.07 -31.77 -22.41
N GLY A 533 -20.10 -30.86 -22.27
CA GLY A 533 -19.44 -30.58 -20.99
C GLY A 533 -18.26 -31.50 -20.67
N ALA A 534 -17.91 -32.45 -21.54
CA ALA A 534 -16.72 -33.29 -21.39
C ALA A 534 -15.54 -32.68 -22.17
N VAL A 535 -14.34 -32.65 -21.57
CA VAL A 535 -13.12 -32.21 -22.26
C VAL A 535 -12.83 -33.17 -23.43
N PRO A 536 -12.72 -32.69 -24.68
CA PRO A 536 -12.45 -33.55 -25.83
C PRO A 536 -11.02 -34.14 -25.79
N PRO A 537 -10.77 -35.26 -26.50
CA PRO A 537 -9.42 -35.73 -26.71
C PRO A 537 -8.60 -34.68 -27.47
N MET A 538 -7.38 -34.42 -26.98
CA MET A 538 -6.47 -33.42 -27.57
C MET A 538 -5.34 -34.13 -28.31
N ALA A 539 -5.33 -34.02 -29.64
CA ALA A 539 -4.20 -34.42 -30.48
C ALA A 539 -3.39 -33.17 -30.82
N LEU A 540 -2.33 -32.92 -30.06
CA LEU A 540 -1.56 -31.68 -30.14
C LEU A 540 -0.76 -31.60 -31.45
N THR A 541 -0.90 -30.48 -32.15
CA THR A 541 -0.10 -30.12 -33.32
C THR A 541 1.17 -29.37 -32.91
N PRO A 542 2.14 -29.16 -33.83
CA PRO A 542 3.32 -28.34 -33.53
C PRO A 542 3.00 -26.92 -33.04
N ASP A 543 1.93 -26.29 -33.53
CA ASP A 543 1.51 -24.97 -33.08
C ASP A 543 0.94 -25.01 -31.66
N ASP A 544 0.21 -26.08 -31.30
CA ASP A 544 -0.28 -26.29 -29.93
C ASP A 544 0.87 -26.50 -28.94
N HIS A 545 1.90 -27.24 -29.34
CA HIS A 545 3.12 -27.41 -28.54
C HIS A 545 3.80 -26.07 -28.26
N ARG A 546 3.91 -25.21 -29.27
CA ARG A 546 4.48 -23.85 -29.12
C ARG A 546 3.64 -22.98 -28.20
N LEU A 547 2.31 -23.01 -28.32
CA LEU A 547 1.42 -22.28 -27.42
C LEU A 547 1.57 -22.75 -25.96
N LEU A 548 1.60 -24.06 -25.74
CA LEU A 548 1.80 -24.66 -24.42
C LEU A 548 3.14 -24.23 -23.79
N ALA A 549 4.20 -24.23 -24.60
CA ALA A 549 5.51 -23.75 -24.18
C ALA A 549 5.50 -22.26 -23.80
N ARG A 550 4.78 -21.42 -24.58
CA ARG A 550 4.61 -19.99 -24.26
C ARG A 550 3.86 -19.80 -22.94
N VAL A 551 2.75 -20.50 -22.73
CA VAL A 551 1.99 -20.45 -21.46
C VAL A 551 2.88 -20.89 -20.28
N THR A 552 3.70 -21.92 -20.47
CA THR A 552 4.64 -22.38 -19.44
C THR A 552 5.72 -21.35 -19.13
N ALA A 553 6.23 -20.65 -20.15
CA ALA A 553 7.20 -19.56 -19.97
C ALA A 553 6.59 -18.38 -19.20
N GLU A 554 5.39 -17.93 -19.56
CA GLU A 554 4.66 -16.87 -18.85
C GLU A 554 4.35 -17.28 -17.40
N LEU A 555 3.97 -18.55 -17.16
CA LEU A 555 3.77 -19.06 -15.81
C LEU A 555 5.06 -19.04 -14.97
N ARG A 556 6.21 -19.37 -15.57
CA ARG A 556 7.52 -19.24 -14.90
C ARG A 556 7.83 -17.79 -14.60
N GLN A 557 7.52 -16.87 -15.50
CA GLN A 557 7.69 -15.42 -15.26
C GLN A 557 6.79 -14.93 -14.12
N TYR A 558 5.52 -15.31 -14.12
CA TYR A 558 4.59 -15.05 -13.01
C TYR A 558 5.17 -15.52 -11.67
N HIS A 559 5.71 -16.75 -11.61
CA HIS A 559 6.36 -17.26 -10.40
C HIS A 559 7.57 -16.42 -9.97
N ARG A 560 8.43 -16.04 -10.91
CA ARG A 560 9.61 -15.19 -10.63
C ARG A 560 9.23 -13.81 -10.09
N LEU A 561 8.17 -13.21 -10.62
CA LEU A 561 7.68 -11.90 -10.19
C LEU A 561 7.08 -11.97 -8.78
N LEU A 562 6.16 -12.91 -8.53
CA LEU A 562 5.53 -13.04 -7.21
C LEU A 562 6.46 -13.56 -6.12
N GLU A 563 7.46 -14.39 -6.43
CA GLU A 563 8.53 -14.73 -5.48
C GLU A 563 9.32 -13.51 -4.99
N ARG A 564 9.34 -12.43 -5.79
CA ARG A 564 9.96 -11.15 -5.46
C ARG A 564 8.94 -10.08 -5.06
N VAL A 565 7.68 -10.47 -4.88
CA VAL A 565 6.57 -9.59 -4.48
C VAL A 565 6.36 -8.40 -5.44
N ARG A 566 6.51 -8.67 -6.73
CA ARG A 566 6.21 -7.73 -7.83
C ARG A 566 4.91 -8.16 -8.53
N CYS A 567 3.98 -7.23 -8.71
CA CYS A 567 2.69 -7.47 -9.36
C CYS A 567 2.72 -7.07 -10.84
#